data_AF-A0A7V7XJ04-F1
#
_entry.id   AF-A0A7V7XJ04-F1
#
_cell.length_a   1.000
_cell.length_b   1.000
_cell.length_c   1.000
_cell.angle_alpha   90.00
_cell.angle_beta   90.00
_cell.angle_gamma   90.00
#
_symmetry.space_group_name_H-M   'P 1'
#
loop_
_entity.id
_entity.type
_entity.pdbx_description
1 polymer ?
#
loop_
_entity_poly.entity_id
_entity_poly.type
_entity_poly.pdbx_seq_one_letter_code
_entity_poly.pdbx_strand_id
1 'polypeptide(L)'
;MKRLITLLVLIGSVLAPMHVLAQTEIRVAVARLQDANGLFIGTVTFTQVNTNVAVVAQVTGLPPGPHGLHVHEVGLCESTGESPFASAGSHYNPGGVTHGSHAGDLPALLVLNNGTGYLTTFTDRFAVADLIDADGSAVIIHANADNYANIPERYGAPDEETLATGDAGSRIACGIVQSTATAWDASDTIAAFQTLPLDLIPASVSREEKAERGSLIMTLDALGGAQIMTQIISGDGGQIGTMTREGDNLLFTFTEITYEVGTIHLPGGLSIAPQRITLDPSQPSTMQVNLTTGEVTRNLHWIMTGTNVLYDGQPSVALGDTANAQIVEIQNLGNNQFSVRLITHWKAELAPTSMTINGTVVPGGRITSQAEFDGKYLIDFNQ
;
A
#
# COMPACT_ATOMS: atom_id res chain seq x y z
N MET A 1 -75.49 -25.69 -21.17
CA MET A 1 -74.17 -25.21 -21.63
C MET A 1 -73.38 -24.79 -20.38
N LYS A 2 -72.36 -25.58 -20.03
CA LYS A 2 -71.52 -25.38 -18.84
C LYS A 2 -70.65 -24.12 -19.04
N ARG A 3 -70.74 -23.13 -18.17
CA ARG A 3 -69.77 -22.01 -18.14
C ARG A 3 -68.83 -22.21 -16.96
N LEU A 4 -67.61 -22.55 -17.31
CA LEU A 4 -66.43 -22.71 -16.47
C LEU A 4 -66.02 -21.30 -15.97
N ILE A 5 -66.02 -21.07 -14.66
CA ILE A 5 -65.45 -19.85 -14.07
C ILE A 5 -64.05 -20.22 -13.61
N THR A 6 -63.04 -19.80 -14.39
CA THR A 6 -61.63 -19.95 -14.06
C THR A 6 -61.25 -18.94 -12.98
N LEU A 7 -60.86 -19.43 -11.82
CA LEU A 7 -60.32 -18.65 -10.71
C LEU A 7 -58.88 -18.21 -11.05
N LEU A 8 -58.68 -16.92 -11.33
CA LEU A 8 -57.37 -16.33 -11.55
C LEU A 8 -56.72 -16.04 -10.19
N VAL A 9 -55.76 -16.87 -9.78
CA VAL A 9 -54.93 -16.61 -8.58
C VAL A 9 -53.89 -15.55 -8.95
N LEU A 10 -54.07 -14.34 -8.43
CA LEU A 10 -53.08 -13.26 -8.53
C LEU A 10 -51.92 -13.60 -7.58
N ILE A 11 -50.81 -14.11 -8.12
CA ILE A 11 -49.56 -14.25 -7.36
C ILE A 11 -48.95 -12.85 -7.26
N GLY A 12 -49.12 -12.20 -6.11
CA GLY A 12 -48.42 -10.95 -5.80
C GLY A 12 -46.92 -11.22 -5.66
N SER A 13 -46.13 -10.83 -6.66
CA SER A 13 -44.68 -10.82 -6.56
C SER A 13 -44.25 -9.72 -5.59
N VAL A 14 -43.85 -10.11 -4.38
CA VAL A 14 -43.16 -9.24 -3.43
C VAL A 14 -41.78 -8.95 -4.02
N LEU A 15 -41.61 -7.80 -4.68
CA LEU A 15 -40.28 -7.27 -4.99
C LEU A 15 -39.65 -6.88 -3.65
N ALA A 16 -38.76 -7.74 -3.14
CA ALA A 16 -37.82 -7.30 -2.12
C ALA A 16 -36.92 -6.21 -2.74
N PRO A 17 -36.68 -5.08 -2.06
CA PRO A 17 -35.70 -4.12 -2.52
C PRO A 17 -34.33 -4.81 -2.49
N MET A 18 -33.76 -5.04 -3.68
CA MET A 18 -32.35 -5.33 -3.83
C MET A 18 -31.59 -4.17 -3.20
N HIS A 19 -31.08 -4.39 -1.99
CA HIS A 19 -30.05 -3.53 -1.42
C HIS A 19 -28.81 -3.79 -2.26
N VAL A 20 -28.54 -2.91 -3.22
CA VAL A 20 -27.21 -2.82 -3.81
C VAL A 20 -26.31 -2.38 -2.66
N LEU A 21 -25.65 -3.34 -2.03
CA LEU A 21 -24.48 -3.05 -1.23
C LEU A 21 -23.45 -2.52 -2.22
N ALA A 22 -23.32 -1.19 -2.31
CA ALA A 22 -22.16 -0.59 -2.92
C ALA A 22 -20.96 -1.05 -2.08
N GLN A 23 -20.34 -2.15 -2.47
CA GLN A 23 -19.00 -2.46 -2.03
C GLN A 23 -18.15 -1.31 -2.56
N THR A 24 -17.69 -0.44 -1.65
CA THR A 24 -16.58 0.45 -1.95
C THR A 24 -15.41 -0.45 -2.29
N GLU A 25 -15.18 -0.69 -3.58
CA GLU A 25 -13.97 -1.33 -4.05
C GLU A 25 -12.82 -0.42 -3.60
N ILE A 26 -12.04 -0.90 -2.63
CA ILE A 26 -10.75 -0.31 -2.34
C ILE A 26 -9.91 -0.59 -3.57
N ARG A 27 -9.65 0.45 -4.34
CA ARG A 27 -8.73 0.41 -5.46
C ARG A 27 -7.37 0.78 -4.93
N VAL A 28 -6.44 -0.15 -5.04
CA VAL A 28 -5.03 0.05 -4.73
C VAL A 28 -4.27 0.03 -6.04
N ALA A 29 -3.42 1.04 -6.24
CA ALA A 29 -2.45 1.05 -7.31
C ALA A 29 -1.06 1.33 -6.72
N VAL A 30 -0.04 0.72 -7.30
CA VAL A 30 1.34 0.83 -6.85
C VAL A 30 2.19 1.26 -8.03
N ALA A 31 3.08 2.22 -7.80
CA ALA A 31 4.17 2.57 -8.69
C ALA A 31 5.48 2.05 -8.09
N ARG A 32 6.15 1.13 -8.77
CA ARG A 32 7.52 0.74 -8.43
C ARG A 32 8.50 1.66 -9.11
N LEU A 33 9.23 2.40 -8.29
CA LEU A 33 10.18 3.39 -8.75
C LEU A 33 11.51 2.73 -9.09
N GLN A 34 12.04 3.05 -10.26
CA GLN A 34 13.38 2.72 -10.69
C GLN A 34 14.17 3.99 -11.05
N ASP A 35 15.49 3.97 -10.86
CA ASP A 35 16.39 4.99 -11.38
C ASP A 35 16.69 4.78 -12.87
N ALA A 36 17.48 5.68 -13.47
CA ALA A 36 17.84 5.59 -14.89
C ALA A 36 18.63 4.32 -15.26
N ASN A 37 19.24 3.64 -14.29
CA ASN A 37 19.95 2.37 -14.48
C ASN A 37 19.02 1.15 -14.30
N GLY A 38 17.73 1.36 -14.00
CA GLY A 38 16.79 0.31 -13.66
C GLY A 38 16.94 -0.22 -12.24
N LEU A 39 17.74 0.43 -11.39
CA LEU A 39 17.85 0.07 -9.99
C LEU A 39 16.56 0.43 -9.26
N PHE A 40 16.04 -0.50 -8.47
CA PHE A 40 14.87 -0.26 -7.66
C PHE A 40 15.14 0.79 -6.56
N ILE A 41 14.28 1.81 -6.47
CA ILE A 41 14.42 2.95 -5.57
C ILE A 41 13.39 2.95 -4.44
N GLY A 42 12.18 2.46 -4.72
CA GLY A 42 11.09 2.54 -3.75
C GLY A 42 9.73 2.33 -4.37
N THR A 43 8.69 2.54 -3.58
CA THR A 43 7.31 2.47 -4.05
C THR A 43 6.54 3.73 -3.71
N VAL A 44 5.53 4.00 -4.54
CA VAL A 44 4.44 4.92 -4.20
C VAL A 44 3.14 4.16 -4.31
N THR A 45 2.39 4.08 -3.22
CA THR A 45 1.10 3.40 -3.19
C THR A 45 -0.03 4.40 -3.06
N PHE A 46 -1.05 4.19 -3.90
CA PHE A 46 -2.28 4.94 -3.97
C PHE A 46 -3.42 4.06 -3.47
N THR A 47 -4.06 4.45 -2.39
CA THR A 47 -5.22 3.75 -1.83
C THR A 47 -6.44 4.64 -1.89
N GLN A 48 -7.49 4.20 -2.59
CA GLN A 48 -8.76 4.91 -2.61
C GLN A 48 -9.42 4.84 -1.23
N VAL A 49 -9.63 5.99 -0.59
CA VAL A 49 -10.31 6.10 0.71
C VAL A 49 -11.46 7.11 0.61
N ASN A 50 -12.68 6.61 0.43
CA ASN A 50 -13.85 7.43 0.11
C ASN A 50 -13.61 8.28 -1.16
N THR A 51 -13.79 9.60 -1.07
CA THR A 51 -13.53 10.55 -2.16
C THR A 51 -12.08 11.03 -2.23
N ASN A 52 -11.21 10.58 -1.32
CA ASN A 52 -9.79 10.93 -1.29
C ASN A 52 -8.92 9.74 -1.70
N VAL A 53 -7.68 10.02 -2.06
CA VAL A 53 -6.63 9.03 -2.26
C VAL A 53 -5.54 9.26 -1.22
N ALA A 54 -5.26 8.22 -0.44
CA ALA A 54 -4.08 8.15 0.40
C ALA A 54 -2.87 7.81 -0.49
N VAL A 55 -1.82 8.61 -0.38
CA VAL A 55 -0.55 8.43 -1.12
C VAL A 55 0.57 8.21 -0.11
N VAL A 56 1.27 7.09 -0.24
CA VAL A 56 2.40 6.72 0.61
C VAL A 56 3.61 6.46 -0.26
N ALA A 57 4.65 7.27 -0.14
CA ALA A 57 5.91 7.08 -0.85
C ALA A 57 6.99 6.62 0.12
N GLN A 58 7.69 5.54 -0.23
CA GLN A 58 8.81 4.99 0.54
C GLN A 58 9.97 4.74 -0.40
N VAL A 59 11.11 5.38 -0.14
CA VAL A 59 12.27 5.31 -1.04
C VAL A 59 13.58 5.16 -0.28
N THR A 60 14.58 4.63 -0.98
CA THR A 60 15.96 4.48 -0.54
C THR A 60 16.92 4.83 -1.67
N GLY A 61 18.17 5.13 -1.34
CA GLY A 61 19.22 5.36 -2.34
C GLY A 61 19.14 6.70 -3.08
N LEU A 62 18.26 7.62 -2.65
CA LEU A 62 18.17 8.96 -3.22
C LEU A 62 19.15 9.95 -2.56
N PRO A 63 19.55 11.03 -3.26
CA PRO A 63 20.31 12.11 -2.65
C PRO A 63 19.58 12.73 -1.43
N PRO A 64 20.27 13.15 -0.36
CA PRO A 64 19.63 13.83 0.75
C PRO A 64 19.06 15.20 0.36
N GLY A 65 17.84 15.51 0.82
CA GLY A 65 17.19 16.79 0.58
C GLY A 65 15.71 16.66 0.17
N PRO A 66 15.03 17.79 -0.07
CA PRO A 66 13.69 17.80 -0.66
C PRO A 66 13.72 17.48 -2.16
N HIS A 67 12.77 16.66 -2.60
CA HIS A 67 12.56 16.28 -4.00
C HIS A 67 11.12 16.54 -4.43
N GLY A 68 10.92 17.12 -5.62
CA GLY A 68 9.61 17.18 -6.26
C GLY A 68 9.07 15.78 -6.53
N LEU A 69 7.80 15.56 -6.22
CA LEU A 69 7.12 14.28 -6.39
C LEU A 69 5.82 14.56 -7.16
N HIS A 70 5.70 14.00 -8.36
CA HIS A 70 4.55 14.27 -9.21
C HIS A 70 4.02 12.98 -9.84
N VAL A 71 2.70 12.93 -10.02
CA VAL A 71 2.07 12.01 -10.97
C VAL A 71 2.12 12.67 -12.35
N HIS A 72 2.60 11.93 -13.33
CA HIS A 72 2.72 12.31 -14.73
C HIS A 72 1.66 11.62 -15.57
N GLU A 73 1.29 12.26 -16.68
CA GLU A 73 0.11 11.95 -17.48
C GLU A 73 0.18 10.65 -18.29
N VAL A 74 1.37 10.05 -18.46
CA VAL A 74 1.53 8.81 -19.24
C VAL A 74 2.23 7.74 -18.41
N GLY A 75 1.70 6.51 -18.43
CA GLY A 75 2.25 5.32 -17.79
C GLY A 75 3.51 4.75 -18.47
N LEU A 76 4.54 5.57 -18.70
CA LEU A 76 5.80 5.16 -19.32
C LEU A 76 7.01 5.64 -18.50
N CYS A 77 8.01 4.77 -18.34
CA CYS A 77 9.25 5.06 -17.62
C CYS A 77 10.49 4.67 -18.42
N GLU A 78 10.59 5.12 -19.67
CA GLU A 78 11.79 4.88 -20.48
C GLU A 78 12.98 5.63 -19.90
N SER A 79 13.99 4.89 -19.43
CA SER A 79 15.18 5.47 -18.79
C SER A 79 16.23 5.97 -19.79
N THR A 80 16.08 5.61 -21.07
CA THR A 80 17.04 5.94 -22.13
C THR A 80 16.63 7.20 -22.89
N GLY A 81 17.59 8.10 -23.15
CA GLY A 81 17.37 9.31 -23.93
C GLY A 81 18.17 10.50 -23.39
N GLU A 82 17.98 11.68 -23.99
CA GLU A 82 18.62 12.93 -23.52
C GLU A 82 18.05 13.40 -22.18
N SER A 83 16.78 13.09 -21.91
CA SER A 83 16.12 13.30 -20.61
C SER A 83 15.48 11.99 -20.18
N PRO A 84 16.08 11.24 -19.23
CA PRO A 84 15.48 10.04 -18.66
C PRO A 84 14.02 10.30 -18.23
N PHE A 85 13.15 9.32 -18.50
CA PHE A 85 11.74 9.33 -18.13
C PHE A 85 10.89 10.44 -18.76
N ALA A 86 11.37 11.10 -19.82
CA ALA A 86 10.60 12.10 -20.57
C ALA A 86 9.30 11.50 -21.18
N SER A 87 9.29 10.20 -21.47
CA SER A 87 8.13 9.50 -22.03
C SER A 87 6.89 9.47 -21.11
N ALA A 88 7.06 9.75 -19.81
CA ALA A 88 5.94 9.93 -18.89
C ALA A 88 5.08 11.17 -19.19
N GLY A 89 5.54 12.07 -20.06
CA GLY A 89 4.83 13.31 -20.38
C GLY A 89 4.94 14.38 -19.28
N SER A 90 3.96 15.28 -19.24
CA SER A 90 3.82 16.39 -18.29
C SER A 90 3.20 15.92 -16.97
N HIS A 91 3.04 16.83 -16.01
CA HIS A 91 2.29 16.52 -14.78
C HIS A 91 0.83 16.20 -15.13
N TYR A 92 0.24 15.26 -14.40
CA TYR A 92 -1.17 14.90 -14.55
C TYR A 92 -2.06 16.10 -14.20
N ASN A 93 -2.64 16.73 -15.22
CA ASN A 93 -3.36 17.99 -15.11
C ASN A 93 -4.67 18.01 -15.93
N PRO A 94 -5.66 17.17 -15.59
CA PRO A 94 -6.95 17.16 -16.29
C PRO A 94 -7.72 18.49 -16.15
N GLY A 95 -7.38 19.30 -15.14
CA GLY A 95 -8.00 20.60 -14.89
C GLY A 95 -7.42 21.76 -15.71
N GLY A 96 -6.29 21.58 -16.40
CA GLY A 96 -5.62 22.64 -17.14
C GLY A 96 -5.24 23.85 -16.28
N VAL A 97 -4.90 23.61 -15.01
CA VAL A 97 -4.50 24.66 -14.05
C VAL A 97 -2.98 24.83 -14.06
N THR A 98 -2.46 25.83 -13.35
CA THR A 98 -1.01 26.04 -13.20
C THR A 98 -0.43 25.16 -12.10
N HIS A 99 0.89 24.95 -12.18
CA HIS A 99 1.67 24.18 -11.22
C HIS A 99 1.51 24.67 -9.79
N GLY A 100 1.57 23.73 -8.85
CA GLY A 100 1.10 23.85 -7.47
C GLY A 100 -0.36 23.44 -7.28
N SER A 101 -1.14 23.42 -8.37
CA SER A 101 -2.54 23.03 -8.38
C SER A 101 -2.87 21.89 -9.34
N HIS A 102 -1.91 21.35 -10.09
CA HIS A 102 -2.19 20.17 -10.92
C HIS A 102 -2.70 19.03 -10.03
N ALA A 103 -3.49 18.14 -10.62
CA ALA A 103 -3.98 16.99 -9.88
C ALA A 103 -2.83 16.09 -9.43
N GLY A 104 -1.80 15.94 -10.27
CA GLY A 104 -0.60 15.17 -9.99
C GLY A 104 0.45 15.86 -9.11
N ASP A 105 0.29 17.13 -8.73
CA ASP A 105 1.25 17.80 -7.86
C ASP A 105 1.08 17.32 -6.41
N LEU A 106 2.12 16.68 -5.85
CA LEU A 106 2.12 16.16 -4.48
C LEU A 106 3.09 16.98 -3.58
N PRO A 107 2.97 16.88 -2.25
CA PRO A 107 3.97 17.44 -1.35
C PRO A 107 5.37 16.87 -1.63
N ALA A 108 6.39 17.71 -1.47
CA ALA A 108 7.77 17.32 -1.69
C ALA A 108 8.18 16.16 -0.77
N LEU A 109 8.93 15.20 -1.32
CA LEU A 109 9.50 14.08 -0.60
C LEU A 109 10.81 14.51 0.06
N LEU A 110 10.88 14.48 1.39
CA LEU A 110 12.11 14.74 2.12
C LEU A 110 12.92 13.45 2.29
N VAL A 111 14.12 13.44 1.72
CA VAL A 111 15.10 12.35 1.84
C VAL A 111 16.13 12.70 2.90
N LEU A 112 16.35 11.79 3.85
CA LEU A 112 17.30 11.94 4.95
C LEU A 112 18.74 11.69 4.50
N ASN A 113 19.72 12.05 5.34
CA ASN A 113 21.15 11.86 5.06
C ASN A 113 21.58 10.42 4.76
N ASN A 114 20.80 9.42 5.21
CA ASN A 114 21.04 8.00 4.91
C ASN A 114 20.40 7.54 3.58
N GLY A 115 19.87 8.48 2.79
CA GLY A 115 19.23 8.21 1.50
C GLY A 115 17.80 7.65 1.60
N THR A 116 17.21 7.60 2.80
CA THR A 116 15.82 7.13 2.99
C THR A 116 14.83 8.28 2.96
N GLY A 117 13.72 8.12 2.25
CA GLY A 117 12.61 9.08 2.20
C GLY A 117 11.29 8.40 2.53
N TYR A 118 10.42 9.12 3.23
CA TYR A 118 9.06 8.65 3.53
C TYR A 118 8.10 9.83 3.49
N LEU A 119 7.05 9.71 2.69
CA LEU A 119 5.96 10.68 2.62
C LEU A 119 4.63 9.96 2.78
N THR A 120 3.71 10.65 3.43
CA THR A 120 2.34 10.20 3.59
C THR A 120 1.43 11.42 3.48
N THR A 121 0.52 11.40 2.52
CA THR A 121 -0.40 12.51 2.22
C THR A 121 -1.75 12.00 1.75
N PHE A 122 -2.74 12.90 1.73
CA PHE A 122 -4.02 12.68 1.07
C PHE A 122 -4.20 13.71 -0.05
N THR A 123 -4.96 13.33 -1.07
CA THR A 123 -5.41 14.24 -2.13
C THR A 123 -6.83 13.87 -2.55
N ASP A 124 -7.64 14.88 -2.85
CA ASP A 124 -8.97 14.76 -3.46
C ASP A 124 -8.96 15.14 -4.95
N ARG A 125 -7.77 15.38 -5.52
CA ARG A 125 -7.62 15.91 -6.88
C ARG A 125 -7.75 14.85 -7.99
N PHE A 126 -7.72 13.57 -7.62
CA PHE A 126 -7.91 12.43 -8.53
C PHE A 126 -8.43 11.22 -7.75
N ALA A 127 -9.01 10.25 -8.46
CA ALA A 127 -9.29 8.91 -7.96
C ALA A 127 -8.22 7.92 -8.44
N VAL A 128 -8.04 6.80 -7.74
CA VAL A 128 -7.10 5.75 -8.16
C VAL A 128 -7.43 5.21 -9.55
N ALA A 129 -8.72 5.15 -9.89
CA ALA A 129 -9.17 4.72 -11.21
C ALA A 129 -8.70 5.64 -12.35
N ASP A 130 -8.49 6.92 -12.07
CA ASP A 130 -8.03 7.89 -13.07
C ASP A 130 -6.55 7.67 -13.42
N LEU A 131 -5.76 7.07 -12.53
CA LEU A 131 -4.32 6.82 -12.74
C LEU A 131 -4.02 5.53 -13.50
N ILE A 132 -5.04 4.71 -13.74
CA ILE A 132 -4.97 3.40 -14.40
C ILE A 132 -5.88 3.36 -15.62
N ASP A 133 -6.05 4.52 -16.27
CA ASP A 133 -6.78 4.67 -17.52
C ASP A 133 -6.00 4.09 -18.71
N ALA A 134 -6.37 4.45 -19.93
CA ALA A 134 -5.93 3.75 -21.14
C ALA A 134 -4.42 3.92 -21.44
N ASP A 135 -3.88 5.10 -21.19
CA ASP A 135 -2.46 5.45 -21.26
C ASP A 135 -1.78 5.38 -19.89
N GLY A 136 -2.56 5.31 -18.81
CA GLY A 136 -2.08 5.14 -17.45
C GLY A 136 -1.31 6.36 -16.96
N SER A 137 -0.76 6.28 -15.76
CA SER A 137 0.06 7.34 -15.19
C SER A 137 1.40 6.79 -14.69
N ALA A 138 2.37 7.68 -14.51
CA ALA A 138 3.64 7.35 -13.88
C ALA A 138 3.92 8.29 -12.71
N VAL A 139 4.58 7.80 -11.67
CA VAL A 139 5.11 8.65 -10.61
C VAL A 139 6.54 9.00 -10.92
N ILE A 140 6.89 10.27 -10.80
CA ILE A 140 8.26 10.76 -10.95
C ILE A 140 8.73 11.44 -9.68
N ILE A 141 9.97 11.13 -9.30
CA ILE A 141 10.75 11.89 -8.33
C ILE A 141 11.77 12.71 -9.09
N HIS A 142 11.82 14.01 -8.79
CA HIS A 142 12.74 14.97 -9.40
C HIS A 142 14.01 15.17 -8.57
N ALA A 143 15.06 15.72 -9.17
CA ALA A 143 16.36 15.91 -8.56
C ALA A 143 16.38 16.94 -7.41
N ASN A 144 15.53 17.97 -7.50
CA ASN A 144 15.50 19.11 -6.59
C ASN A 144 14.10 19.30 -5.99
N ALA A 145 13.99 20.25 -5.05
CA ALA A 145 12.72 20.67 -4.47
C ALA A 145 11.79 21.26 -5.53
N ASP A 146 10.49 20.99 -5.38
CA ASP A 146 9.44 21.70 -6.08
C ASP A 146 9.24 23.11 -5.48
N ASN A 147 9.17 24.13 -6.32
CA ASN A 147 8.88 25.51 -5.92
C ASN A 147 7.38 25.87 -5.98
N TYR A 148 6.51 24.99 -6.46
CA TYR A 148 5.05 25.17 -6.54
C TYR A 148 4.61 26.40 -7.34
N ALA A 149 5.42 26.82 -8.31
CA ALA A 149 5.28 28.07 -9.04
C ALA A 149 5.26 29.33 -8.14
N ASN A 150 5.76 29.20 -6.90
CA ASN A 150 5.72 30.26 -5.91
C ASN A 150 6.96 31.16 -6.02
N ILE A 151 6.89 32.11 -6.95
CA ILE A 151 7.88 33.18 -7.08
C ILE A 151 7.26 34.51 -6.62
N PRO A 152 7.69 35.06 -5.47
CA PRO A 152 7.20 36.37 -5.02
C PRO A 152 7.50 37.47 -6.04
N GLU A 153 6.53 38.35 -6.29
CA GLU A 153 6.61 39.41 -7.33
C GLU A 153 7.88 40.26 -7.26
N ARG A 154 8.45 40.45 -6.06
CA ARG A 154 9.71 41.19 -5.88
C ARG A 154 10.92 40.58 -6.60
N TYR A 155 10.84 39.32 -7.01
CA TYR A 155 11.87 38.60 -7.75
C TYR A 155 11.51 38.39 -9.24
N GLY A 156 10.37 38.91 -9.69
CA GLY A 156 9.83 38.68 -11.03
C GLY A 156 8.55 37.84 -11.00
N ALA A 157 7.93 37.70 -12.18
CA ALA A 157 6.84 36.75 -12.38
C ALA A 157 7.41 35.37 -12.73
N PRO A 158 6.76 34.26 -12.34
CA PRO A 158 7.13 32.93 -12.81
C PRO A 158 6.96 32.86 -14.33
N ASP A 159 7.91 32.21 -15.00
CA ASP A 159 7.80 31.95 -16.43
C ASP A 159 6.91 30.73 -16.71
N GLU A 160 6.72 30.43 -18.00
CA GLU A 160 5.86 29.34 -18.45
C GLU A 160 6.34 27.97 -17.95
N GLU A 161 7.65 27.77 -17.82
CA GLU A 161 8.23 26.50 -17.36
C GLU A 161 8.05 26.33 -15.85
N THR A 162 8.27 27.39 -15.07
CA THR A 162 7.94 27.42 -13.64
C THR A 162 6.45 27.13 -13.41
N LEU A 163 5.57 27.76 -14.20
CA LEU A 163 4.12 27.57 -14.12
C LEU A 163 3.65 26.18 -14.56
N ALA A 164 4.49 25.41 -15.26
CA ALA A 164 4.17 24.07 -15.73
C ALA A 164 4.84 22.96 -14.90
N THR A 165 5.94 23.23 -14.19
CA THR A 165 6.79 22.17 -13.63
C THR A 165 7.31 22.40 -12.21
N GLY A 166 7.28 23.65 -11.73
CA GLY A 166 7.82 23.99 -10.41
C GLY A 166 9.34 23.90 -10.26
N ASP A 167 10.07 23.86 -11.38
CA ASP A 167 11.53 23.91 -11.46
C ASP A 167 12.27 22.85 -10.62
N ALA A 168 11.66 21.67 -10.42
CA ALA A 168 12.22 20.58 -9.63
C ALA A 168 13.43 19.87 -10.30
N GLY A 169 13.79 20.27 -11.53
CA GLY A 169 14.94 19.73 -12.26
C GLY A 169 14.70 18.33 -12.85
N SER A 170 15.80 17.62 -13.12
CA SER A 170 15.79 16.33 -13.83
C SER A 170 14.96 15.25 -13.11
N ARG A 171 14.41 14.32 -13.87
CA ARG A 171 13.64 13.16 -13.39
C ARG A 171 14.62 12.07 -12.96
N ILE A 172 14.68 11.73 -11.67
CA ILE A 172 15.70 10.80 -11.11
C ILE A 172 15.15 9.42 -10.76
N ALA A 173 13.84 9.28 -10.59
CA ALA A 173 13.18 7.98 -10.47
C ALA A 173 11.80 8.03 -11.13
N CYS A 174 11.36 6.90 -11.69
CA CYS A 174 10.06 6.77 -12.33
C CYS A 174 9.43 5.40 -12.01
N GLY A 175 8.12 5.35 -11.82
CA GLY A 175 7.38 4.11 -11.70
C GLY A 175 6.00 4.20 -12.35
N ILE A 176 5.66 3.24 -13.20
CA ILE A 176 4.33 3.14 -13.82
C ILE A 176 3.32 2.80 -12.73
N VAL A 177 2.21 3.53 -12.65
CA VAL A 177 1.12 3.27 -11.72
C VAL A 177 0.30 2.10 -12.26
N GLN A 178 0.26 1.01 -11.50
CA GLN A 178 -0.42 -0.21 -11.92
C GLN A 178 -1.32 -0.73 -10.80
N SER A 179 -2.44 -1.35 -11.16
CA SER A 179 -3.25 -2.07 -10.18
C SER A 179 -2.41 -3.18 -9.53
N THR A 180 -2.63 -3.48 -8.26
CA THR A 180 -1.91 -4.55 -7.56
C THR A 180 -2.05 -5.93 -8.23
N ALA A 181 -3.04 -6.14 -9.10
CA ALA A 181 -3.22 -7.36 -9.87
C ALA A 181 -2.41 -7.42 -11.18
N THR A 182 -2.01 -6.27 -11.74
CA THR A 182 -1.31 -6.17 -13.04
C THR A 182 0.13 -5.65 -12.93
N ALA A 183 0.55 -5.18 -11.75
CA ALA A 183 1.91 -4.71 -11.49
C ALA A 183 2.98 -5.82 -11.41
N TRP A 184 2.64 -7.03 -11.86
CA TRP A 184 3.42 -8.24 -11.67
C TRP A 184 3.61 -8.97 -13.00
N ASP A 185 4.85 -9.00 -13.49
CA ASP A 185 5.28 -10.05 -14.40
C ASP A 185 5.78 -11.23 -13.56
N ALA A 186 5.06 -12.35 -13.62
CA ALA A 186 5.42 -13.57 -12.89
C ALA A 186 6.67 -14.27 -13.46
N SER A 187 7.16 -13.86 -14.64
CA SER A 187 8.30 -14.49 -15.32
C SER A 187 9.59 -14.40 -14.51
N ASP A 188 9.89 -13.23 -13.93
CA ASP A 188 11.05 -13.01 -13.06
C ASP A 188 10.97 -13.84 -11.78
N THR A 189 9.76 -14.08 -11.28
CA THR A 189 9.52 -14.87 -10.08
C THR A 189 9.71 -16.36 -10.33
N ILE A 190 9.17 -16.86 -11.43
CA ILE A 190 9.36 -18.26 -11.84
C ILE A 190 10.85 -18.53 -12.07
N ALA A 191 11.56 -17.62 -12.76
CA ALA A 191 13.00 -17.73 -12.97
C ALA A 191 13.78 -17.70 -11.65
N ALA A 192 13.44 -16.78 -10.74
CA ALA A 192 14.09 -16.68 -9.44
C ALA A 192 13.88 -17.94 -8.58
N PHE A 193 12.66 -18.50 -8.56
CA PHE A 193 12.40 -19.73 -7.82
C PHE A 193 13.12 -20.96 -8.38
N GLN A 194 13.33 -21.02 -9.70
CA GLN A 194 14.13 -22.08 -10.32
C GLN A 194 15.61 -22.06 -9.88
N THR A 195 16.10 -20.94 -9.33
CA THR A 195 17.47 -20.83 -8.81
C THR A 195 17.61 -21.22 -7.33
N LEU A 196 16.49 -21.40 -6.61
CA LEU A 196 16.54 -21.86 -5.23
C LEU A 196 17.08 -23.29 -5.19
N PRO A 197 17.93 -23.65 -4.21
CA PRO A 197 18.37 -25.02 -3.99
C PRO A 197 17.22 -25.82 -3.35
N LEU A 198 16.18 -26.11 -4.13
CA LEU A 198 14.94 -26.76 -3.70
C LEU A 198 15.13 -28.20 -3.17
N ASP A 199 16.34 -28.73 -3.30
CA ASP A 199 16.77 -30.02 -2.77
C ASP A 199 17.17 -29.94 -1.28
N LEU A 200 17.30 -28.73 -0.73
CA LEU A 200 17.52 -28.43 0.69
C LEU A 200 16.19 -28.02 1.33
N ILE A 201 15.63 -28.84 2.22
CA ILE A 201 14.44 -28.50 3.01
C ILE A 201 14.66 -29.00 4.44
N PRO A 202 14.40 -28.19 5.50
CA PRO A 202 13.76 -26.86 5.54
C PRO A 202 14.72 -25.65 5.46
N ALA A 203 14.15 -24.45 5.23
CA ALA A 203 14.90 -23.18 5.31
C ALA A 203 14.32 -22.28 6.42
N SER A 204 15.19 -21.46 7.02
CA SER A 204 14.79 -20.41 7.96
C SER A 204 14.43 -19.13 7.20
N VAL A 205 13.42 -18.41 7.68
CA VAL A 205 13.02 -17.11 7.12
C VAL A 205 13.17 -16.06 8.21
N SER A 206 13.95 -15.03 7.95
CA SER A 206 14.21 -13.92 8.85
C SER A 206 14.02 -12.57 8.16
N ARG A 207 13.90 -11.47 8.91
CA ARG A 207 13.88 -10.12 8.33
C ARG A 207 15.30 -9.64 8.08
N GLU A 208 15.58 -9.10 6.90
CA GLU A 208 16.88 -8.48 6.60
C GLU A 208 17.03 -7.14 7.30
N GLU A 209 15.94 -6.37 7.37
CA GLU A 209 15.91 -5.09 8.05
C GLU A 209 15.35 -5.24 9.46
N LYS A 210 15.84 -4.41 10.39
CA LYS A 210 15.31 -4.36 11.75
C LYS A 210 13.86 -3.88 11.80
N ALA A 211 13.36 -3.27 10.73
CA ALA A 211 12.03 -2.72 10.67
C ALA A 211 11.43 -2.81 9.26
N GLU A 212 10.26 -3.44 9.18
CA GLU A 212 9.33 -3.22 8.09
C GLU A 212 8.57 -1.93 8.37
N ARG A 213 8.42 -1.12 7.31
CA ARG A 213 7.68 0.12 7.38
C ARG A 213 6.30 -0.12 6.78
N GLY A 214 5.29 0.36 7.50
CA GLY A 214 3.94 0.33 7.00
C GLY A 214 3.18 1.60 7.31
N SER A 215 2.05 1.74 6.64
CA SER A 215 1.06 2.77 6.96
C SER A 215 -0.23 2.08 7.36
N LEU A 216 -0.85 2.53 8.45
CA LEU A 216 -2.19 2.13 8.87
C LEU A 216 -3.14 3.27 8.59
N ILE A 217 -4.16 3.03 7.79
CA ILE A 217 -5.30 3.92 7.60
C ILE A 217 -6.47 3.33 8.37
N MET A 218 -7.04 4.10 9.30
CA MET A 218 -8.28 3.75 9.99
C MET A 218 -9.38 4.73 9.62
N THR A 219 -10.54 4.22 9.22
CA THR A 219 -11.76 5.00 9.07
C THR A 219 -12.68 4.70 10.25
N LEU A 220 -13.14 5.74 10.94
CA LEU A 220 -14.00 5.67 12.12
C LEU A 220 -15.34 6.34 11.85
N ASP A 221 -16.35 5.54 11.50
CA ASP A 221 -17.68 6.07 11.14
C ASP A 221 -18.37 6.77 12.32
N ALA A 222 -18.14 6.29 13.54
CA ALA A 222 -18.67 6.88 14.78
C ALA A 222 -18.20 8.34 15.01
N LEU A 223 -17.11 8.76 14.37
CA LEU A 223 -16.55 10.12 14.45
C LEU A 223 -16.84 10.95 13.19
N GLY A 224 -17.88 10.59 12.44
CA GLY A 224 -18.24 11.28 11.20
C GLY A 224 -17.39 10.84 10.01
N GLY A 225 -16.94 9.58 9.98
CA GLY A 225 -16.11 9.04 8.89
C GLY A 225 -14.66 9.53 8.93
N ALA A 226 -14.15 9.85 10.11
CA ALA A 226 -12.79 10.35 10.29
C ALA A 226 -11.77 9.32 9.78
N GLN A 227 -10.86 9.76 8.90
CA GLN A 227 -9.74 8.96 8.42
C GLN A 227 -8.47 9.35 9.17
N ILE A 228 -7.72 8.34 9.61
CA ILE A 228 -6.55 8.51 10.45
C ILE A 228 -5.43 7.67 9.92
N MET A 229 -4.27 8.29 9.79
CA MET A 229 -3.10 7.67 9.23
C MET A 229 -2.00 7.64 10.28
N THR A 230 -1.39 6.50 10.44
CA THR A 230 -0.23 6.34 11.34
C THR A 230 0.81 5.46 10.70
N GLN A 231 2.06 5.74 11.03
CA GLN A 231 3.16 4.85 10.70
C GLN A 231 3.09 3.60 11.58
N ILE A 232 3.51 2.49 10.98
CA ILE A 232 3.74 1.23 11.65
C ILE A 232 5.21 0.88 11.51
N ILE A 233 5.83 0.49 12.60
CA ILE A 233 7.22 0.04 12.62
C ILE A 233 7.23 -1.38 13.19
N SER A 234 7.85 -2.32 12.49
CA SER A 234 8.11 -3.65 13.02
C SER A 234 9.49 -3.71 13.72
N GLY A 235 9.66 -4.60 14.71
CA GLY A 235 10.98 -4.97 15.28
C GLY A 235 11.36 -6.43 14.92
N ASP A 236 12.43 -7.08 15.39
CA ASP A 236 13.72 -6.67 15.97
C ASP A 236 14.88 -7.23 15.09
N GLY A 237 14.55 -7.77 13.90
CA GLY A 237 15.44 -8.59 13.08
C GLY A 237 15.64 -9.98 13.71
N GLY A 238 14.74 -10.92 13.42
CA GLY A 238 14.79 -12.29 13.92
C GLY A 238 14.17 -13.28 12.93
N GLN A 239 14.28 -14.58 13.22
CA GLN A 239 13.56 -15.60 12.46
C GLN A 239 12.06 -15.44 12.71
N ILE A 240 11.30 -15.31 11.63
CA ILE A 240 9.85 -15.09 11.66
C ILE A 240 9.06 -16.29 11.16
N GLY A 241 9.76 -17.34 10.69
CA GLY A 241 9.12 -18.52 10.15
C GLY A 241 10.07 -19.51 9.52
N THR A 242 9.47 -20.45 8.82
CA THR A 242 10.16 -21.49 8.04
C THR A 242 9.56 -21.58 6.65
N MET A 243 10.34 -22.13 5.73
CA MET A 243 9.86 -22.48 4.39
C MET A 243 10.08 -23.97 4.13
N THR A 244 9.06 -24.60 3.57
CA THR A 244 9.06 -25.99 3.10
C THR A 244 8.58 -26.06 1.65
N ARG A 245 8.85 -27.19 0.97
CA ARG A 245 8.28 -27.47 -0.34
C ARG A 245 7.19 -28.53 -0.24
N GLU A 246 6.06 -28.26 -0.86
CA GLU A 246 4.92 -29.17 -0.97
C GLU A 246 4.55 -29.33 -2.45
N GLY A 247 5.17 -30.32 -3.11
CA GLY A 247 5.01 -30.55 -4.54
C GLY A 247 5.55 -29.37 -5.37
N ASP A 248 4.66 -28.73 -6.13
CA ASP A 248 4.96 -27.54 -6.94
C ASP A 248 4.82 -26.23 -6.15
N ASN A 249 4.66 -26.29 -4.83
CA ASN A 249 4.49 -25.11 -4.00
C ASN A 249 5.62 -24.95 -3.00
N LEU A 250 6.01 -23.70 -2.76
CA LEU A 250 6.76 -23.31 -1.57
C LEU A 250 5.77 -22.82 -0.52
N LEU A 251 5.74 -23.49 0.62
CA LEU A 251 4.92 -23.13 1.77
C LEU A 251 5.79 -22.43 2.81
N PHE A 252 5.45 -21.20 3.09
CA PHE A 252 6.04 -20.38 4.14
C PHE A 252 5.08 -20.40 5.32
N THR A 253 5.57 -20.79 6.49
CA THR A 253 4.81 -20.75 7.73
C THR A 253 5.40 -19.67 8.63
N PHE A 254 4.60 -18.66 8.94
CA PHE A 254 5.00 -17.57 9.83
C PHE A 254 4.71 -17.99 11.28
N THR A 255 5.71 -17.88 12.15
CA THR A 255 5.61 -18.25 13.57
C THR A 255 5.30 -17.05 14.45
N GLU A 256 5.94 -15.91 14.20
CA GLU A 256 5.69 -14.68 14.97
C GLU A 256 6.05 -13.46 14.12
N ILE A 257 5.08 -12.58 13.91
CA ILE A 257 5.30 -11.24 13.39
C ILE A 257 4.57 -10.29 14.32
N THR A 258 5.27 -9.25 14.78
CA THR A 258 4.68 -8.16 15.54
C THR A 258 5.02 -6.82 14.88
N TYR A 259 4.03 -5.96 14.87
CA TYR A 259 4.11 -4.56 14.48
C TYR A 259 3.65 -3.66 15.61
N GLU A 260 4.39 -2.58 15.83
CA GLU A 260 4.06 -1.53 16.77
C GLU A 260 3.44 -0.36 16.01
N VAL A 261 2.25 0.03 16.45
CA VAL A 261 1.53 1.22 15.98
C VAL A 261 1.65 2.27 17.06
N GLY A 262 2.13 3.46 16.69
CA GLY A 262 2.25 4.60 17.60
C GLY A 262 0.91 5.07 18.17
N THR A 263 0.94 6.16 18.94
CA THR A 263 -0.29 6.81 19.42
C THR A 263 -1.12 7.28 18.21
N ILE A 264 -2.40 6.91 18.18
CA ILE A 264 -3.30 7.28 17.10
C ILE A 264 -4.05 8.54 17.54
N HIS A 265 -3.87 9.63 16.81
CA HIS A 265 -4.52 10.91 17.10
C HIS A 265 -5.86 11.02 16.36
N LEU A 266 -6.94 11.30 17.10
CA LEU A 266 -8.29 11.42 16.56
C LEU A 266 -8.76 12.88 16.53
N PRO A 267 -9.81 13.21 15.76
CA PRO A 267 -10.49 14.50 15.84
C PRO A 267 -10.94 14.85 17.27
N GLY A 268 -10.99 16.15 17.58
CA GLY A 268 -11.44 16.62 18.89
C GLY A 268 -10.44 16.44 20.03
N GLY A 269 -9.18 16.13 19.73
CA GLY A 269 -8.11 15.99 20.73
C GLY A 269 -8.10 14.64 21.46
N LEU A 270 -8.90 13.67 21.00
CA LEU A 270 -8.88 12.32 21.52
C LEU A 270 -7.65 11.56 20.96
N SER A 271 -7.17 10.56 21.70
CA SER A 271 -6.10 9.69 21.23
C SER A 271 -6.29 8.26 21.69
N ILE A 272 -5.88 7.31 20.84
CA ILE A 272 -5.78 5.90 21.20
C ILE A 272 -4.32 5.65 21.56
N ALA A 273 -4.10 4.97 22.69
CA ALA A 273 -2.78 4.52 23.10
C ALA A 273 -2.13 3.64 22.01
N PRO A 274 -0.80 3.49 22.01
CA PRO A 274 -0.10 2.60 21.08
C PRO A 274 -0.74 1.21 21.00
N GLN A 275 -0.81 0.67 19.79
CA GLN A 275 -1.39 -0.65 19.50
C GLN A 275 -0.30 -1.61 19.03
N ARG A 276 -0.52 -2.90 19.27
CA ARG A 276 0.32 -3.98 18.75
C ARG A 276 -0.49 -4.85 17.82
N ILE A 277 -0.01 -5.02 16.59
CA ILE A 277 -0.61 -5.93 15.61
C ILE A 277 0.32 -7.14 15.52
N THR A 278 -0.17 -8.32 15.84
CA THR A 278 0.61 -9.56 15.83
C THR A 278 -0.13 -10.67 15.10
N LEU A 279 0.58 -11.68 14.63
CA LEU A 279 -0.10 -12.87 14.10
C LEU A 279 -0.87 -13.57 15.21
N ASP A 280 -2.06 -14.08 14.90
CA ASP A 280 -2.86 -14.89 15.83
C ASP A 280 -2.10 -16.19 16.16
N PRO A 281 -1.56 -16.38 17.38
CA PRO A 281 -0.83 -17.59 17.70
C PRO A 281 -1.74 -18.83 17.76
N SER A 282 -3.06 -18.64 17.80
CA SER A 282 -4.04 -19.74 17.77
C SER A 282 -4.36 -20.23 16.35
N GLN A 283 -3.93 -19.51 15.31
CA GLN A 283 -4.17 -19.85 13.91
C GLN A 283 -2.89 -19.74 13.06
N PRO A 284 -2.52 -20.79 12.31
CA PRO A 284 -1.31 -20.75 11.50
C PRO A 284 -1.44 -19.74 10.36
N SER A 285 -0.45 -18.87 10.22
CA SER A 285 -0.38 -17.93 9.11
C SER A 285 0.60 -18.44 8.05
N THR A 286 0.17 -18.46 6.79
CA THR A 286 0.93 -19.05 5.69
C THR A 286 1.02 -18.16 4.46
N MET A 287 2.07 -18.37 3.68
CA MET A 287 2.16 -17.95 2.28
C MET A 287 2.51 -19.16 1.44
N GLN A 288 1.87 -19.29 0.31
CA GLN A 288 2.12 -20.34 -0.67
C GLN A 288 2.53 -19.67 -1.98
N VAL A 289 3.58 -20.19 -2.60
CA VAL A 289 4.01 -19.73 -3.92
C VAL A 289 4.06 -20.92 -4.88
N ASN A 290 3.29 -20.86 -5.95
CA ASN A 290 3.26 -21.89 -6.97
C ASN A 290 4.44 -21.69 -7.94
N LEU A 291 5.30 -22.69 -8.02
CA LEU A 291 6.54 -22.66 -8.81
C LEU A 291 6.29 -22.74 -10.33
N THR A 292 5.10 -23.17 -10.74
CA THR A 292 4.72 -23.35 -12.15
C THR A 292 4.00 -22.12 -12.69
N THR A 293 3.09 -21.54 -11.91
CA THR A 293 2.27 -20.39 -12.32
C THR A 293 2.81 -19.07 -11.81
N GLY A 294 3.69 -19.07 -10.81
CA GLY A 294 4.12 -17.86 -10.09
C GLY A 294 3.04 -17.27 -9.19
N GLU A 295 1.91 -17.96 -9.02
CA GLU A 295 0.79 -17.50 -8.18
C GLU A 295 1.20 -17.51 -6.71
N VAL A 296 0.87 -16.42 -6.01
CA VAL A 296 1.14 -16.26 -4.57
C VAL A 296 -0.18 -16.18 -3.83
N THR A 297 -0.39 -17.10 -2.90
CA THR A 297 -1.57 -17.12 -2.02
C THR A 297 -1.12 -16.90 -0.58
N ARG A 298 -1.72 -15.93 0.11
CA ARG A 298 -1.45 -15.70 1.53
C ARG A 298 -2.70 -15.88 2.36
N ASN A 299 -2.49 -16.45 3.54
CA ASN A 299 -3.50 -16.55 4.57
C ASN A 299 -2.86 -16.12 5.90
N LEU A 300 -3.01 -14.84 6.24
CA LEU A 300 -2.45 -14.28 7.47
C LEU A 300 -3.57 -13.99 8.45
N HIS A 301 -3.45 -14.51 9.67
CA HIS A 301 -4.40 -14.26 10.74
C HIS A 301 -3.78 -13.26 11.71
N TRP A 302 -4.44 -12.12 11.93
CA TRP A 302 -3.91 -11.04 12.75
C TRP A 302 -4.74 -10.84 14.02
N ILE A 303 -4.09 -10.36 15.07
CA ILE A 303 -4.69 -9.88 16.31
C ILE A 303 -4.13 -8.49 16.61
N MET A 304 -5.03 -7.58 16.98
CA MET A 304 -4.63 -6.28 17.55
C MET A 304 -4.77 -6.32 19.08
N THR A 305 -3.76 -5.84 19.79
CA THR A 305 -3.70 -5.78 21.27
C THR A 305 -3.26 -4.39 21.74
N GLY A 306 -3.68 -4.01 22.96
CA GLY A 306 -3.38 -2.69 23.53
C GLY A 306 -4.14 -2.41 24.83
N THR A 307 -3.77 -1.34 25.54
CA THR A 307 -4.42 -0.97 26.83
C THR A 307 -5.84 -0.42 26.66
N ASN A 308 -6.23 -0.02 25.45
CA ASN A 308 -7.55 0.53 25.11
C ASN A 308 -7.97 0.08 23.70
N VAL A 309 -7.93 -1.23 23.41
CA VAL A 309 -8.47 -1.75 22.14
C VAL A 309 -9.94 -1.31 22.01
N LEU A 310 -10.35 -0.92 20.80
CA LEU A 310 -11.64 -0.28 20.46
C LEU A 310 -12.89 -1.15 20.69
N TYR A 311 -12.83 -2.16 21.56
CA TYR A 311 -13.93 -3.07 21.89
C TYR A 311 -14.20 -3.04 23.39
N ASP A 312 -15.33 -3.58 23.84
CA ASP A 312 -15.89 -3.48 25.20
C ASP A 312 -15.08 -4.11 26.36
N GLY A 313 -13.76 -3.98 26.37
CA GLY A 313 -12.87 -4.46 27.43
C GLY A 313 -12.11 -5.73 27.06
N GLN A 314 -12.11 -6.15 25.79
CA GLN A 314 -11.28 -7.27 25.35
C GLN A 314 -9.82 -6.82 25.15
N PRO A 315 -8.84 -7.52 25.75
CA PRO A 315 -7.41 -7.18 25.64
C PRO A 315 -6.84 -7.45 24.23
N SER A 316 -7.58 -8.19 23.41
CA SER A 316 -7.22 -8.53 22.04
C SER A 316 -8.47 -8.61 21.16
N VAL A 317 -8.32 -8.25 19.88
CA VAL A 317 -9.36 -8.40 18.87
C VAL A 317 -8.77 -9.13 17.66
N ALA A 318 -9.39 -10.25 17.29
CA ALA A 318 -9.05 -10.94 16.05
C ALA A 318 -9.47 -10.09 14.84
N LEU A 319 -8.53 -9.87 13.94
CA LEU A 319 -8.73 -9.21 12.67
C LEU A 319 -8.83 -10.32 11.63
N GLY A 320 -10.05 -10.59 11.16
CA GLY A 320 -10.26 -11.60 10.15
C GLY A 320 -10.06 -11.02 8.76
N ASP A 321 -8.92 -11.30 8.13
CA ASP A 321 -8.62 -10.86 6.76
C ASP A 321 -7.86 -11.88 5.92
N THR A 322 -8.14 -11.84 4.62
CA THR A 322 -7.19 -12.21 3.57
C THR A 322 -6.21 -11.07 3.37
N ALA A 323 -5.02 -11.17 3.95
CA ALA A 323 -3.89 -10.32 3.57
C ALA A 323 -3.40 -10.75 2.18
N ASN A 324 -3.42 -9.84 1.21
CA ASN A 324 -2.82 -10.06 -0.09
C ASN A 324 -1.36 -9.63 0.00
N ALA A 325 -0.42 -10.51 -0.37
CA ALA A 325 0.96 -10.11 -0.52
C ALA A 325 1.45 -10.35 -1.93
N GLN A 326 2.26 -9.41 -2.38
CA GLN A 326 2.95 -9.43 -3.65
C GLN A 326 4.43 -9.63 -3.36
N ILE A 327 5.06 -10.60 -4.04
CA ILE A 327 6.52 -10.64 -4.11
C ILE A 327 6.94 -9.47 -4.99
N VAL A 328 8.03 -8.82 -4.65
CA VAL A 328 8.48 -7.59 -5.29
C VAL A 328 9.90 -7.80 -5.80
N GLU A 329 10.75 -8.48 -5.05
CA GLU A 329 12.10 -8.75 -5.50
C GLU A 329 12.57 -10.08 -4.95
N ILE A 330 13.38 -10.80 -5.74
CA ILE A 330 14.14 -11.95 -5.26
C ILE A 330 15.59 -11.77 -5.69
N GLN A 331 16.52 -11.80 -4.74
CA GLN A 331 17.96 -11.67 -4.99
C GLN A 331 18.68 -12.92 -4.49
N ASN A 332 19.47 -13.57 -5.35
CA ASN A 332 20.40 -14.62 -4.92
C ASN A 332 21.63 -13.99 -4.27
N LEU A 333 21.86 -14.29 -2.99
CA LEU A 333 22.97 -13.75 -2.22
C LEU A 333 24.21 -14.66 -2.23
N GLY A 334 24.11 -15.85 -2.84
CA GLY A 334 25.11 -16.92 -2.75
C GLY A 334 25.01 -17.70 -1.44
N ASN A 335 25.86 -18.72 -1.26
CA ASN A 335 25.90 -19.55 -0.06
C ASN A 335 24.53 -20.09 0.38
N ASN A 336 23.67 -20.50 -0.56
CA ASN A 336 22.29 -20.95 -0.29
C ASN A 336 21.43 -19.94 0.49
N GLN A 337 21.63 -18.65 0.26
CA GLN A 337 20.83 -17.57 0.85
C GLN A 337 20.18 -16.71 -0.23
N PHE A 338 18.94 -16.28 0.05
CA PHE A 338 18.15 -15.45 -0.85
C PHE A 338 17.48 -14.32 -0.10
N SER A 339 17.47 -13.16 -0.72
CA SER A 339 16.64 -12.04 -0.30
C SER A 339 15.30 -12.09 -1.02
N VAL A 340 14.21 -11.87 -0.30
CA VAL A 340 12.87 -11.72 -0.88
C VAL A 340 12.22 -10.48 -0.30
N ARG A 341 11.78 -9.56 -1.17
CA ARG A 341 11.00 -8.39 -0.77
C ARG A 341 9.53 -8.61 -1.06
N LEU A 342 8.66 -8.27 -0.11
CA LEU A 342 7.23 -8.52 -0.15
C LEU A 342 6.50 -7.21 0.20
N ILE A 343 5.49 -6.86 -0.59
CA ILE A 343 4.52 -5.83 -0.23
C ILE A 343 3.23 -6.54 0.18
N THR A 344 2.79 -6.33 1.42
CA THR A 344 1.60 -6.97 2.00
C THR A 344 0.53 -5.94 2.28
N HIS A 345 -0.65 -6.10 1.70
CA HIS A 345 -1.84 -5.32 1.98
C HIS A 345 -2.81 -6.16 2.81
N TRP A 346 -3.31 -5.62 3.91
CA TRP A 346 -4.41 -6.21 4.68
C TRP A 346 -5.47 -5.16 4.97
N LYS A 347 -6.71 -5.60 5.21
CA LYS A 347 -7.87 -4.72 5.28
C LYS A 347 -8.93 -5.26 6.23
N ALA A 348 -8.85 -4.91 7.52
CA ALA A 348 -9.77 -5.42 8.50
C ALA A 348 -10.95 -4.50 8.72
N GLU A 349 -12.00 -5.09 9.26
CA GLU A 349 -13.21 -4.40 9.63
C GLU A 349 -13.69 -4.85 11.00
N LEU A 350 -13.99 -3.88 11.85
CA LEU A 350 -14.54 -4.07 13.18
C LEU A 350 -15.81 -3.23 13.33
N ALA A 351 -16.80 -3.76 14.04
CA ALA A 351 -18.06 -3.04 14.29
C ALA A 351 -18.39 -3.05 15.79
N PRO A 352 -17.60 -2.35 16.63
CA PRO A 352 -17.86 -2.28 18.07
C PRO A 352 -19.21 -1.65 18.40
N THR A 353 -19.84 -2.17 19.45
CA THR A 353 -21.08 -1.62 20.03
C THR A 353 -20.84 -0.33 20.82
N SER A 354 -19.63 -0.13 21.36
CA SER A 354 -19.15 1.12 21.98
C SER A 354 -17.62 1.11 22.05
N MET A 355 -17.01 2.29 22.12
CA MET A 355 -15.55 2.45 22.25
C MET A 355 -15.24 3.35 23.45
N THR A 356 -14.17 3.06 24.19
CA THR A 356 -13.67 3.96 25.24
C THR A 356 -12.30 4.50 24.84
N ILE A 357 -12.19 5.82 24.74
CA ILE A 357 -10.99 6.52 24.28
C ILE A 357 -10.60 7.52 25.35
N ASN A 358 -9.46 7.29 26.03
CA ASN A 358 -9.02 8.09 27.18
C ASN A 358 -10.13 8.31 28.24
N GLY A 359 -10.90 7.27 28.55
CA GLY A 359 -12.01 7.34 29.51
C GLY A 359 -13.30 8.00 28.99
N THR A 360 -13.31 8.46 27.74
CA THR A 360 -14.51 8.98 27.07
C THR A 360 -15.19 7.86 26.30
N VAL A 361 -16.48 7.63 26.57
CA VAL A 361 -17.28 6.65 25.82
C VAL A 361 -17.77 7.28 24.51
N VAL A 362 -17.42 6.66 23.40
CA VAL A 362 -17.87 7.00 22.04
C VAL A 362 -18.90 5.96 21.60
N PRO A 363 -20.00 6.38 20.94
CA PRO A 363 -20.98 5.44 20.39
C PRO A 363 -20.32 4.40 19.47
N GLY A 364 -20.93 3.21 19.41
CA GLY A 364 -20.53 2.17 18.47
C GLY A 364 -20.61 2.63 17.01
N GLY A 365 -19.78 2.03 16.16
CA GLY A 365 -19.70 2.33 14.74
C GLY A 365 -18.78 1.36 14.02
N ARG A 366 -18.58 1.56 12.72
CA ARG A 366 -17.67 0.75 11.92
C ARG A 366 -16.28 1.35 11.95
N ILE A 367 -15.29 0.50 12.17
CA ILE A 367 -13.88 0.77 12.03
C ILE A 367 -13.42 -0.05 10.84
N THR A 368 -12.88 0.59 9.81
CA THR A 368 -12.15 -0.13 8.78
C THR A 368 -10.68 0.24 8.90
N SER A 369 -9.80 -0.75 8.95
CA SER A 369 -8.36 -0.54 8.95
C SER A 369 -7.75 -1.13 7.70
N GLN A 370 -6.87 -0.41 7.05
CA GLN A 370 -6.09 -0.88 5.93
C GLN A 370 -4.63 -0.64 6.25
N ALA A 371 -3.79 -1.62 6.00
CA ALA A 371 -2.37 -1.36 6.09
C ALA A 371 -1.59 -2.07 5.00
N GLU A 372 -0.51 -1.41 4.64
CA GLU A 372 0.48 -1.89 3.70
C GLU A 372 1.81 -1.99 4.41
N PHE A 373 2.47 -3.13 4.24
CA PHE A 373 3.81 -3.40 4.76
C PHE A 373 4.74 -3.69 3.61
N ASP A 374 5.89 -3.03 3.60
CA ASP A 374 6.99 -3.33 2.70
C ASP A 374 8.13 -3.93 3.51
N GLY A 375 8.39 -5.22 3.29
CA GLY A 375 9.34 -5.98 4.07
C GLY A 375 10.33 -6.75 3.21
N LYS A 376 11.60 -6.76 3.64
CA LYS A 376 12.67 -7.54 3.02
C LYS A 376 13.08 -8.68 3.96
N TYR A 377 13.12 -9.89 3.43
CA TYR A 377 13.28 -11.13 4.18
C TYR A 377 14.43 -11.95 3.62
N LEU A 378 15.24 -12.51 4.53
CA LEU A 378 16.30 -13.44 4.22
C LEU A 378 15.77 -14.86 4.37
N ILE A 379 15.89 -15.64 3.30
CA ILE A 379 15.67 -17.09 3.29
C ILE A 379 17.05 -17.75 3.32
N ASP A 380 17.31 -18.53 4.38
CA ASP A 380 18.58 -19.23 4.58
C ASP A 380 18.36 -20.73 4.65
N PHE A 381 18.91 -21.45 3.67
CA PHE A 381 18.81 -22.90 3.51
C PHE A 381 19.96 -23.67 4.20
N ASN A 382 20.85 -23.00 4.94
CA ASN A 382 21.95 -23.66 5.66
C ASN A 382 21.58 -24.10 7.08
N GLN A 383 20.37 -23.79 7.55
CA GLN A 383 19.95 -23.95 8.95
C GLN A 383 19.01 -25.14 9.18
#